data_AF-A0A316M039-F1
#
_entry.id   AF-A0A316M039-F1
#
_cell.length_a   1.000
_cell.length_b   1.000
_cell.length_c   1.000
_cell.angle_alpha   90.00
_cell.angle_beta   90.00
_cell.angle_gamma   90.00
#
_symmetry.space_group_name_H-M   'P 1'
#
loop_
_entity.id
_entity.type
_entity.pdbx_description
1 polymer ?
#
loop_
_entity_poly.entity_id
_entity_poly.type
_entity_poly.pdbx_seq_one_letter_code
_entity_poly.pdbx_strand_id
1 'polypeptide(L)'
;MARQRANIIVRLAVLCVAVFLVFSAVNMQFRLSELREDKAQLEEELAVLEDRLIYMQLRLDAPITDEYIRRIAREKLNYRDPDEILFYNDLAD
;
A
#
# COMPACT_ATOMS: atom_id res chain seq x y z
N MET A 1 -57.83 -29.90 -3.25
CA MET A 1 -57.17 -29.25 -2.10
C MET A 1 -55.64 -29.47 -2.09
N ALA A 2 -55.13 -30.71 -2.21
CA ALA A 2 -53.68 -31.00 -2.10
C ALA A 2 -52.80 -30.36 -3.19
N ARG A 3 -53.23 -30.37 -4.47
CA ARG A 3 -52.49 -29.75 -5.60
C ARG A 3 -52.29 -28.24 -5.46
N GLN A 4 -53.30 -27.52 -4.92
CA GLN A 4 -53.19 -26.08 -4.67
C GLN A 4 -52.21 -25.76 -3.53
N ARG A 5 -52.22 -26.56 -2.45
CA ARG A 5 -51.26 -26.40 -1.35
C ARG A 5 -49.82 -26.69 -1.80
N ALA A 6 -49.60 -27.70 -2.64
CA ALA A 6 -48.29 -28.00 -3.20
C ALA A 6 -47.74 -26.84 -4.07
N ASN A 7 -48.58 -26.22 -4.92
CA ASN A 7 -48.16 -25.06 -5.71
C ASN A 7 -47.79 -23.84 -4.85
N ILE A 8 -48.46 -23.63 -3.71
CA ILE A 8 -48.14 -22.53 -2.78
C ILE A 8 -46.79 -22.80 -2.11
N ILE A 9 -46.54 -24.02 -1.65
CA ILE A 9 -45.26 -24.41 -1.03
C ILE A 9 -44.10 -24.28 -2.03
N VAL A 10 -44.29 -24.72 -3.27
CA VAL A 10 -43.26 -24.60 -4.32
C VAL A 10 -42.99 -23.13 -4.65
N ARG A 11 -44.02 -22.29 -4.78
CA ARG A 11 -43.82 -20.85 -4.99
C ARG A 11 -43.08 -20.19 -3.84
N LEU A 12 -43.40 -20.55 -2.60
CA LEU A 12 -42.72 -20.03 -1.42
C LEU A 12 -41.24 -20.46 -1.41
N ALA A 13 -40.95 -21.73 -1.69
CA ALA A 13 -39.59 -22.25 -1.76
C ALA A 13 -38.75 -21.53 -2.84
N VAL A 14 -39.32 -21.32 -4.03
CA VAL A 14 -38.64 -20.57 -5.11
C VAL A 14 -38.38 -19.13 -4.69
N LEU A 15 -39.33 -18.50 -3.99
CA LEU A 15 -39.17 -17.12 -3.51
C LEU A 15 -38.07 -17.02 -2.43
N CYS A 16 -38.00 -17.98 -1.51
CA CYS A 16 -36.92 -18.07 -0.53
C CYS A 16 -35.55 -18.26 -1.19
N VAL A 17 -35.45 -19.13 -2.19
CA VAL A 17 -34.20 -19.33 -2.95
C VAL A 17 -33.80 -18.06 -3.69
N ALA A 18 -34.76 -17.37 -4.33
CA ALA A 18 -34.49 -16.11 -5.02
C ALA A 18 -33.93 -15.04 -4.06
N VAL A 19 -34.54 -14.89 -2.89
CA VAL A 19 -34.06 -13.94 -1.85
C VAL A 19 -32.66 -14.33 -1.37
N PHE A 20 -32.40 -15.63 -1.14
CA PHE A 20 -31.08 -16.10 -0.74
C PHE A 20 -30.00 -15.81 -1.79
N LEU A 21 -30.31 -16.04 -3.07
CA LEU A 21 -29.39 -15.74 -4.17
C LEU A 21 -29.08 -14.25 -4.28
N VAL A 22 -30.08 -13.38 -4.13
CA VAL A 22 -29.87 -11.93 -4.12
C VAL A 22 -28.97 -11.52 -2.95
N PHE A 23 -29.23 -12.03 -1.75
CA PHE A 23 -28.41 -11.73 -0.58
C PHE A 23 -26.97 -12.23 -0.75
N SER A 24 -26.79 -13.44 -1.29
CA SER A 24 -25.49 -14.02 -1.58
C SER A 24 -24.73 -13.20 -2.64
N ALA A 25 -25.41 -12.76 -3.70
CA ALA A 25 -24.81 -11.93 -4.74
C ALA A 25 -24.33 -10.58 -4.18
N VAL A 26 -25.14 -9.93 -3.35
CA VAL A 26 -24.75 -8.66 -2.69
C VAL A 26 -23.53 -8.87 -1.80
N ASN A 27 -23.53 -9.90 -0.96
CA ASN A 27 -22.39 -10.20 -0.10
C ASN A 27 -21.11 -10.51 -0.90
N MET A 28 -21.27 -11.19 -2.04
CA MET A 28 -20.16 -11.45 -2.96
C MET A 28 -19.62 -10.16 -3.57
N GLN A 29 -20.48 -9.19 -3.93
CA GLN A 29 -20.04 -7.90 -4.47
C GLN A 29 -19.23 -7.09 -3.45
N PHE A 30 -19.64 -7.08 -2.17
CA PHE A 30 -18.87 -6.42 -1.10
C PHE A 30 -17.48 -7.01 -0.93
N ARG A 31 -17.37 -8.35 -0.87
CA ARG A 31 -16.07 -9.03 -0.80
C ARG A 31 -15.20 -8.76 -2.03
N LEU A 32 -15.84 -8.59 -3.18
CA LEU A 32 -15.14 -8.32 -4.45
C LEU A 32 -14.66 -6.88 -4.53
N SER A 33 -15.36 -5.93 -3.91
CA SER A 33 -14.89 -4.55 -3.78
C SER A 33 -13.74 -4.44 -2.79
N GLU A 34 -13.82 -5.08 -1.62
CA GLU A 34 -12.73 -5.11 -0.64
C GLU A 34 -11.46 -5.69 -1.27
N LEU A 35 -11.56 -6.83 -1.94
CA LEU A 35 -10.41 -7.46 -2.58
C LEU A 35 -9.79 -6.60 -3.70
N ARG A 36 -10.58 -5.76 -4.37
CA ARG A 36 -10.08 -4.82 -5.38
C ARG A 36 -9.34 -3.66 -4.74
N GLU A 37 -9.86 -3.15 -3.63
CA GLU A 37 -9.23 -2.08 -2.87
C GLU A 37 -7.90 -2.53 -2.27
N ASP A 38 -7.88 -3.71 -1.64
CA ASP A 38 -6.66 -4.32 -1.12
C ASP A 38 -5.61 -4.52 -2.22
N LYS A 39 -6.02 -5.00 -3.40
CA LYS A 39 -5.10 -5.13 -4.54
C LYS A 39 -4.52 -3.78 -4.97
N ALA A 40 -5.35 -2.75 -5.08
CA ALA A 40 -4.89 -1.42 -5.49
C ALA A 40 -3.89 -0.85 -4.47
N GLN A 41 -4.15 -1.02 -3.17
CA GLN A 41 -3.23 -0.60 -2.12
C GLN A 41 -1.89 -1.34 -2.20
N LEU A 42 -1.92 -2.67 -2.35
CA LEU A 42 -0.69 -3.46 -2.48
C LEU A 42 0.11 -3.10 -3.75
N GLU A 43 -0.57 -2.82 -4.86
CA GLU A 43 0.08 -2.36 -6.09
C GLU A 43 0.74 -0.98 -5.92
N GLU A 44 0.11 -0.06 -5.19
CA GLU A 44 0.69 1.24 -4.85
C GLU A 44 1.92 1.10 -3.94
N GLU A 45 1.82 0.28 -2.88
CA GLU A 45 2.97 0.00 -2.00
C GLU A 45 4.14 -0.61 -2.77
N LEU A 46 3.85 -1.52 -3.70
CA LEU A 46 4.85 -2.17 -4.53
C LEU A 46 5.55 -1.15 -5.45
N ALA A 47 4.81 -0.25 -6.09
CA ALA A 47 5.39 0.82 -6.91
C ALA A 47 6.33 1.72 -6.08
N VAL A 48 5.91 2.12 -4.87
CA VAL A 48 6.76 2.93 -3.98
C VAL A 48 8.04 2.19 -3.58
N LEU A 49 7.96 0.89 -3.32
CA LEU A 49 9.11 0.06 -2.98
C LEU A 49 10.06 -0.12 -4.17
N GLU A 50 9.54 -0.32 -5.38
CA GLU A 50 10.33 -0.41 -6.61
C GLU A 50 11.09 0.90 -6.87
N ASP A 51 10.45 2.06 -6.73
CA ASP A 51 11.11 3.36 -6.86
C ASP A 51 12.23 3.54 -5.83
N ARG A 52 11.99 3.12 -4.57
CA ARG A 52 13.03 3.14 -3.53
C ARG A 52 14.20 2.21 -3.87
N LEU A 53 13.92 1.03 -4.41
CA LEU A 53 14.94 0.09 -4.83
C LEU A 53 15.80 0.67 -5.96
N ILE A 54 15.17 1.25 -6.98
CA ILE A 54 15.86 1.91 -8.10
C ILE A 54 16.76 3.03 -7.55
N TYR A 55 16.24 3.87 -6.66
CA TYR A 55 17.03 4.94 -6.04
C TYR A 55 18.22 4.40 -5.23
N MET A 56 18.02 3.34 -4.45
CA MET A 56 19.10 2.71 -3.69
C MET A 56 20.15 2.08 -4.60
N GLN A 57 19.74 1.40 -5.67
CA GLN A 57 20.64 0.83 -6.67
C GLN A 57 21.44 1.91 -7.38
N LEU A 58 20.81 2.99 -7.85
CA LEU A 58 21.51 4.16 -8.40
C LEU A 58 22.56 4.72 -7.43
N ARG A 59 22.24 4.74 -6.14
CA ARG A 59 23.16 5.22 -5.10
C ARG A 59 24.30 4.24 -4.80
N LEU A 60 24.07 2.94 -4.97
CA LEU A 60 25.08 1.88 -4.86
C LEU A 60 26.02 1.88 -6.07
N ASP A 61 25.46 2.05 -7.27
CA ASP A 61 26.20 2.05 -8.54
C ASP A 61 26.94 3.37 -8.78
N ALA A 62 26.54 4.44 -8.08
CA ALA A 62 27.26 5.71 -8.13
C ALA A 62 28.72 5.50 -7.70
N PRO A 63 29.71 5.99 -8.49
CA PRO A 63 31.11 5.86 -8.12
C PRO A 63 31.36 6.51 -6.77
N ILE A 64 32.13 5.84 -5.91
CA ILE A 64 32.55 6.38 -4.62
C ILE A 64 33.56 7.50 -4.90
N THR A 65 33.04 8.72 -5.05
CA THR A 65 33.84 9.93 -5.23
C THR A 65 34.28 10.47 -3.87
N ASP A 66 35.36 11.27 -3.86
CA ASP A 66 35.81 11.95 -2.65
C ASP A 66 34.72 12.84 -2.02
N GLU A 67 33.84 13.42 -2.84
CA GLU A 67 32.67 14.17 -2.37
C GLU A 67 31.70 13.28 -1.59
N TYR A 68 31.43 12.06 -2.07
CA TYR A 68 30.61 11.08 -1.36
C TYR A 68 31.23 10.70 -0.01
N ILE A 69 32.54 10.45 0.02
CA ILE A 69 33.28 10.11 1.25
C ILE A 69 33.21 11.28 2.25
N ARG A 70 33.47 12.51 1.78
CA ARG A 70 33.42 13.73 2.60
C ARG A 70 32.03 13.97 3.18
N ARG A 71 30.97 13.75 2.40
CA ARG A 71 29.58 13.84 2.87
C ARG A 71 29.27 12.82 3.97
N ILE A 72 29.61 11.54 3.76
CA ILE A 72 29.39 10.50 4.77
C ILE A 72 30.21 10.76 6.04
N ALA A 73 31.45 11.22 5.90
CA ALA A 73 32.32 11.59 7.02
C ALA A 73 31.71 12.73 7.87
N ARG A 74 31.14 13.75 7.23
CA ARG A 74 30.43 14.85 7.90
C ARG A 74 29.12 14.41 8.53
N GLU A 75 28.25 13.69 7.80
CA GLU A 75 26.90 13.33 8.24
C GLU A 75 26.87 12.22 9.29
N LYS A 76 27.69 11.17 9.13
CA LYS A 76 27.65 9.97 9.99
C LYS A 76 28.74 9.94 11.05
N LEU A 77 29.92 10.50 10.76
CA LEU A 77 31.08 10.44 11.65
C LEU A 77 31.38 11.80 12.30
N ASN A 78 30.63 12.85 11.94
CA ASN A 78 30.83 14.22 12.40
C ASN A 78 32.29 14.71 12.21
N TYR A 79 32.98 14.14 11.22
CA TYR A 79 34.30 14.59 10.81
C TYR A 79 34.20 15.90 10.05
N ARG A 80 35.23 16.71 10.21
CA ARG A 80 35.34 18.06 9.64
C ARG A 80 36.65 18.18 8.90
N ASP A 81 36.66 19.02 7.87
CA ASP A 81 37.93 19.31 7.22
C ASP A 81 38.82 20.11 8.19
N PRO A 82 40.15 19.90 8.19
CA PRO A 82 41.06 20.57 9.12
C PRO A 82 40.97 22.09 9.10
N ASP A 83 40.58 22.65 7.95
CA ASP A 83 40.57 24.09 7.67
C ASP A 83 39.15 24.72 7.77
N GLU A 84 38.15 23.97 8.24
CA GLU A 84 36.74 24.42 8.26
C GLU A 84 36.43 25.26 9.51
N ILE A 85 36.06 26.53 9.32
CA ILE A 85 35.71 27.46 10.41
C ILE A 85 34.20 27.41 10.66
N LEU A 86 33.79 27.11 11.90
CA LEU A 86 32.39 27.04 12.32
C LEU A 86 31.88 28.42 12.73
N PHE A 87 30.79 28.84 12.11
CA PHE A 87 30.03 30.01 12.55
C PHE A 87 28.83 29.53 13.35
N TYR A 88 28.85 29.72 14.67
CA TYR A 88 27.69 29.53 15.51
C TYR A 88 26.84 30.80 15.44
N ASN A 89 25.60 30.66 15.01
CA ASN A 89 24.64 31.75 15.04
C ASN A 89 23.78 31.58 16.31
N ASP A 90 24.14 32.29 17.37
CA ASP A 90 23.43 32.29 18.66
C ASP A 90 22.25 33.28 18.67
N LEU A 91 21.72 33.66 17.50
CA LEU A 91 20.46 34.39 17.43
C LEU A 91 19.33 33.42 17.81
N ALA A 92 18.95 33.46 19.08
CA ALA A 92 17.69 32.92 19.55
C ALA A 92 16.55 33.59 18.77
N ASP A 93 15.64 32.79 18.20
CA ASP A 93 14.35 33.25 17.68
C ASP A 93 13.55 33.97 18.78
#